data_AF-A0A0L8FTH0-F1
#
_entry.id   AF-A0A0L8FTH0-F1
#
_cell.length_a   1.000
_cell.length_b   1.000
_cell.length_c   1.000
_cell.angle_alpha   90.00
_cell.angle_beta   90.00
_cell.angle_gamma   90.00
#
_symmetry.space_group_name_H-M   'P 1'
#
loop_
_entity.id
_entity.type
_entity.pdbx_description
1 polymer ?
#
loop_
_entity_poly.entity_id
_entity_poly.type
_entity_poly.pdbx_seq_one_letter_code
_entity_poly.pdbx_strand_id
1 'polypeptide(L)'
;MFRVIGRPVLCSHRHLLKKRCINTLSAASVQRVKEGDKIHGYTVEKISAIPELFISTISLRHDQTGAQHLHLDRDDNNNAFSVMFRTTPMDSTGVPHILEHTVLCGSRKFPVRDPFFKMLNRSLATFMNAMTASDWTIYPFSTQNQQDFKNLLSIYLDAVFYPQLRELDFR
;
A
#
# COMPACT_ATOMS: atom_id res chain seq x y z
N MET A 1 4.84 -4.44 -2.66
CA MET A 1 3.71 -3.50 -2.54
C MET A 1 2.73 -4.06 -1.53
N PHE A 2 2.54 -3.38 -0.40
CA PHE A 2 1.66 -3.84 0.69
C PHE A 2 0.24 -3.29 0.49
N ARG A 3 -0.79 -4.10 0.71
CA ARG A 3 -2.19 -3.67 0.76
C ARG A 3 -2.85 -4.41 1.92
N VAL A 4 -3.60 -3.71 2.75
CA VAL A 4 -4.60 -4.28 3.67
C VAL A 4 -5.97 -3.89 3.10
N ILE A 5 -6.99 -4.76 3.16
CA ILE A 5 -8.37 -4.41 2.76
C ILE A 5 -9.33 -4.77 3.90
N GLY A 6 -9.85 -3.76 4.60
CA GLY A 6 -10.95 -3.87 5.57
C GLY A 6 -12.32 -4.00 4.90
N ARG A 7 -13.25 -4.68 5.57
CA ARG A 7 -14.61 -5.00 5.10
C ARG A 7 -15.58 -3.79 5.07
N PRO A 8 -16.68 -3.87 4.29
CA PRO A 8 -17.84 -3.01 4.47
C PRO A 8 -18.74 -3.53 5.62
N VAL A 9 -19.29 -2.58 6.38
CA VAL A 9 -20.11 -2.78 7.57
C VAL A 9 -21.48 -3.38 7.20
N LEU A 10 -21.84 -4.52 7.80
CA LEU A 10 -23.22 -4.95 7.94
C LEU A 10 -23.45 -5.41 9.39
N CYS A 11 -24.23 -4.59 10.08
CA CYS A 11 -24.70 -4.77 11.45
C CYS A 11 -25.74 -5.91 11.52
N SER A 12 -25.56 -6.85 12.45
CA SER A 12 -26.68 -7.58 13.06
C SER A 12 -26.23 -8.23 14.38
N HIS A 13 -26.89 -7.83 15.47
CA HIS A 13 -26.75 -8.38 16.81
C HIS A 13 -27.08 -9.88 16.86
N ARG A 14 -26.25 -10.68 17.56
CA ARG A 14 -26.70 -11.66 18.57
C ARG A 14 -25.53 -12.23 19.37
N HIS A 15 -25.62 -12.08 20.69
CA HIS A 15 -24.84 -12.80 21.69
C HIS A 15 -25.00 -14.32 21.53
N LEU A 16 -23.92 -15.09 21.67
CA LEU A 16 -23.83 -16.28 22.52
C LEU A 16 -22.42 -16.91 22.44
N LEU A 17 -21.81 -17.04 23.61
CA LEU A 17 -20.57 -17.76 23.88
C LEU A 17 -20.60 -19.19 23.32
N LYS A 18 -19.61 -19.55 22.49
CA LYS A 18 -19.23 -20.95 22.25
C LYS A 18 -17.71 -21.06 22.08
N LYS A 19 -17.05 -21.59 23.11
CA LYS A 19 -15.74 -22.23 23.01
C LYS A 19 -15.82 -23.32 21.94
N ARG A 20 -15.20 -23.13 20.76
CA ARG A 20 -14.79 -24.19 19.83
C ARG A 20 -14.01 -23.60 18.66
N CYS A 21 -12.90 -24.26 18.35
CA CYS A 21 -12.09 -24.17 17.12
C CYS A 21 -11.16 -22.95 16.97
N ILE A 22 -9.89 -23.19 17.29
CA ILE A 22 -8.71 -22.37 16.95
C ILE A 22 -8.42 -22.39 15.42
N ASN A 23 -9.25 -23.05 14.60
CA ASN A 23 -8.98 -23.30 13.17
C ASN A 23 -9.83 -22.50 12.17
N THR A 24 -10.51 -21.42 12.58
CA THR A 24 -11.39 -20.65 11.66
C THR A 24 -11.22 -19.14 11.79
N LEU A 25 -9.98 -18.67 11.77
CA LEU A 25 -9.65 -17.26 11.53
C LEU A 25 -9.08 -17.11 10.10
N SER A 26 -9.86 -17.49 9.09
CA SER A 26 -9.61 -17.00 7.73
C SER A 26 -10.62 -15.90 7.46
N ALA A 27 -10.17 -14.66 7.29
CA ALA A 27 -11.04 -13.61 6.80
C ALA A 27 -11.59 -14.05 5.43
N ALA A 28 -12.92 -13.91 5.24
CA ALA A 28 -13.62 -14.51 4.10
C ALA A 28 -13.21 -13.97 2.71
N SER A 29 -12.32 -12.97 2.65
CA SER A 29 -11.65 -12.47 1.44
C SER A 29 -10.61 -13.46 0.92
N VAL A 30 -9.76 -14.00 1.80
CA VAL A 30 -8.68 -14.95 1.42
C VAL A 30 -9.24 -16.29 0.95
N GLN A 31 -10.42 -16.69 1.45
CA GLN A 31 -11.06 -17.94 1.05
C GLN A 31 -11.42 -18.03 -0.45
N ARG A 32 -11.33 -16.93 -1.21
CA ARG A 32 -11.72 -16.87 -2.63
C ARG A 32 -10.55 -16.89 -3.61
N VAL A 33 -9.31 -16.84 -3.13
CA VAL A 33 -8.12 -16.77 -3.98
C VAL A 33 -7.32 -18.05 -3.83
N LYS A 34 -6.81 -18.57 -4.96
CA LYS A 34 -5.98 -19.77 -5.03
C LYS A 34 -4.64 -19.44 -5.67
N GLU A 35 -3.63 -20.24 -5.34
CA GLU A 35 -2.33 -20.19 -6.02
C GLU A 35 -2.52 -20.49 -7.52
N GLY A 36 -1.88 -19.68 -8.36
CA GLY A 36 -2.06 -19.70 -9.81
C GLY A 36 -3.19 -18.82 -10.35
N ASP A 37 -4.06 -18.26 -9.50
CA ASP A 37 -5.12 -17.35 -9.96
C ASP A 37 -4.52 -16.10 -10.61
N LYS A 38 -5.18 -15.64 -11.68
CA LYS A 38 -4.85 -14.40 -12.38
C LYS A 38 -5.83 -13.28 -12.03
N ILE A 39 -5.32 -12.20 -11.44
CA ILE A 39 -6.13 -11.09 -10.93
C ILE A 39 -5.53 -9.78 -11.43
N HIS A 40 -6.24 -9.08 -12.32
CA HIS A 40 -5.86 -7.74 -12.82
C HIS A 40 -4.38 -7.62 -13.26
N GLY A 41 -3.87 -8.63 -13.98
CA GLY A 41 -2.49 -8.66 -14.46
C GLY A 41 -1.46 -9.20 -13.46
N TYR A 42 -1.90 -9.67 -12.29
CA TYR A 42 -1.06 -10.38 -11.33
C TYR A 42 -1.37 -11.87 -11.33
N THR A 43 -0.35 -12.69 -11.10
CA THR A 43 -0.48 -14.11 -10.77
C THR A 43 -0.22 -14.32 -9.28
N VAL A 44 -1.08 -15.08 -8.61
CA VAL A 44 -0.91 -15.46 -7.20
C VAL A 44 0.14 -16.56 -7.10
N GLU A 45 1.25 -16.26 -6.43
CA GLU A 45 2.38 -17.20 -6.30
C GLU A 45 2.25 -18.08 -5.05
N LYS A 46 1.83 -17.49 -3.92
CA LYS A 46 1.81 -18.19 -2.64
C LYS A 46 0.77 -17.63 -1.70
N ILE A 47 0.06 -18.51 -0.98
CA ILE A 47 -0.84 -18.15 0.11
C ILE A 47 -0.35 -18.82 1.39
N SER A 48 -0.15 -18.06 2.46
CA SER A 48 0.31 -18.60 3.75
C SER A 48 -0.36 -17.91 4.92
N ALA A 49 -0.84 -18.68 5.88
CA ALA A 49 -1.35 -18.15 7.15
C ALA A 49 -0.21 -17.95 8.16
N ILE A 50 -0.32 -16.91 8.99
CA ILE A 50 0.54 -16.63 10.14
C ILE A 50 -0.38 -16.45 11.36
N PRO A 51 -0.82 -17.55 12.00
CA PRO A 51 -1.83 -17.53 13.06
C PRO A 51 -1.45 -16.68 14.27
N GLU A 52 -0.17 -16.67 14.65
CA GLU A 52 0.38 -15.90 15.76
C GLU A 52 0.24 -14.39 15.57
N LEU A 53 0.15 -13.93 14.32
CA LEU A 53 -0.12 -12.54 13.99
C LEU A 53 -1.57 -12.31 13.55
N PHE A 54 -2.41 -13.34 13.46
CA PHE A 54 -3.77 -13.24 12.90
C PHE A 54 -3.78 -12.68 11.47
N ILE A 55 -2.78 -13.05 10.66
CA ILE A 55 -2.60 -12.56 9.29
C ILE A 55 -2.67 -13.73 8.31
N SER A 56 -3.30 -13.51 7.16
CA SER A 56 -3.16 -14.34 5.97
C SER A 56 -2.39 -13.56 4.90
N THR A 57 -1.31 -14.14 4.39
CA THR A 57 -0.46 -13.52 3.38
C THR A 57 -0.80 -14.05 1.99
N ILE A 58 -0.83 -13.16 1.01
CA ILE A 58 -0.95 -13.50 -0.41
C ILE A 58 0.20 -12.82 -1.14
N SER A 59 1.13 -13.62 -1.67
CA SER A 59 2.22 -13.16 -2.52
C SER A 59 1.77 -13.22 -3.97
N LEU A 60 1.93 -12.12 -4.70
CA LEU A 60 1.59 -12.02 -6.11
C LEU A 60 2.74 -11.39 -6.90
N ARG A 61 2.79 -11.71 -8.19
CA ARG A 61 3.70 -11.11 -9.16
C ARG A 61 2.94 -10.54 -10.33
N HIS A 62 3.26 -9.31 -10.73
CA HIS A 62 2.69 -8.71 -11.93
C HIS A 62 3.28 -9.36 -13.18
N ASP A 63 2.42 -9.89 -14.06
CA ASP A 63 2.80 -10.72 -15.22
C ASP A 63 3.72 -9.97 -16.19
N GLN A 64 3.47 -8.67 -16.41
CA GLN A 64 4.22 -7.90 -17.42
C GLN A 64 5.52 -7.29 -16.90
N THR A 65 5.53 -6.83 -15.64
CA THR A 65 6.68 -6.08 -15.09
C THR A 65 7.50 -6.88 -14.10
N GLY A 66 7.01 -8.04 -13.66
CA GLY A 66 7.63 -8.83 -12.59
C GLY A 66 7.53 -8.20 -11.20
N ALA A 67 6.79 -7.08 -11.04
CA ALA A 67 6.65 -6.37 -9.77
C ALA A 67 6.04 -7.27 -8.70
N GLN A 68 6.63 -7.24 -7.50
CA GLN A 68 6.22 -8.08 -6.38
C GLN A 68 5.18 -7.36 -5.49
N HIS A 69 4.14 -8.10 -5.13
CA HIS A 69 3.05 -7.65 -4.27
C HIS A 69 2.90 -8.62 -3.10
N LEU A 70 2.82 -8.08 -1.88
CA LEU A 70 2.52 -8.86 -0.69
C LEU A 70 1.29 -8.26 -0.02
N HIS A 71 0.17 -8.96 -0.10
CA HIS A 71 -1.07 -8.57 0.56
C HIS A 71 -1.12 -9.24 1.94
N LEU A 72 -1.40 -8.44 2.97
CA LEU A 72 -1.57 -8.93 4.34
C LEU A 72 -3.05 -8.73 4.70
N ASP A 73 -3.80 -9.82 4.69
CA ASP A 73 -5.21 -9.83 5.06
C ASP A 73 -5.33 -10.06 6.57
N ARG A 74 -5.98 -9.11 7.24
CA ARG A 74 -6.23 -9.09 8.67
C ARG A 74 -7.54 -8.35 8.91
N ASP A 75 -8.26 -8.74 9.96
CA ASP A 75 -9.42 -8.00 10.46
C ASP A 75 -8.97 -6.73 11.20
N ASP A 76 -8.52 -5.72 10.43
CA ASP A 76 -8.13 -4.39 10.90
C ASP A 76 -8.67 -3.33 9.92
N ASN A 77 -9.32 -2.31 10.46
CA ASN A 77 -9.88 -1.24 9.66
C ASN A 77 -8.83 -0.19 9.24
N ASN A 78 -7.67 -0.13 9.90
CA ASN A 78 -6.60 0.80 9.58
C ASN A 78 -5.75 0.26 8.43
N ASN A 79 -6.22 0.49 7.21
CA ASN A 79 -5.63 -0.09 6.02
C ASN A 79 -4.36 0.66 5.63
N ALA A 80 -3.29 -0.08 5.34
CA ALA A 80 -2.01 0.48 4.93
C ALA A 80 -1.64 0.09 3.50
N PHE A 81 -0.88 0.97 2.86
CA PHE A 81 -0.25 0.76 1.58
C PHE A 81 1.20 1.23 1.60
N SER A 82 2.07 0.52 0.89
CA SER A 82 3.39 1.06 0.55
C SER A 82 3.92 0.51 -0.77
N VAL A 83 4.68 1.36 -1.45
CA VAL A 83 5.51 1.03 -2.61
C VAL A 83 6.97 1.33 -2.26
N MET A 84 7.86 0.40 -2.60
CA MET A 84 9.28 0.45 -2.24
C MET A 84 10.12 0.24 -3.50
N PHE A 85 11.17 1.04 -3.63
CA PHE A 85 12.13 0.98 -4.72
C PHE A 85 13.52 0.73 -4.14
N ARG A 86 14.28 -0.15 -4.79
CA ARG A 86 15.71 -0.29 -4.52
C ARG A 86 16.43 0.92 -5.13
N THR A 87 17.14 1.67 -4.31
CA THR A 87 17.82 2.92 -4.67
C THR A 87 19.26 2.85 -4.17
N THR A 88 20.19 2.48 -5.05
CA THR A 88 21.61 2.28 -4.71
C THR A 88 22.45 3.44 -5.23
N PRO A 89 22.62 4.55 -4.47
CA PRO A 89 23.43 5.68 -4.91
C PRO A 89 24.90 5.29 -5.06
N MET A 90 25.58 5.85 -6.06
CA MET A 90 27.01 5.59 -6.34
C MET A 90 27.91 6.72 -5.82
N ASP A 91 27.31 7.75 -5.22
CA ASP A 91 27.95 8.93 -4.68
C ASP A 91 27.16 9.48 -3.48
N SER A 92 27.70 10.53 -2.86
CA SER A 92 27.11 11.16 -1.67
C SER A 92 26.26 12.39 -1.99
N THR A 93 25.72 12.50 -3.21
CA THR A 93 24.89 13.65 -3.62
C THR A 93 23.55 13.71 -2.89
N GLY A 94 23.10 12.59 -2.30
CA GLY A 94 21.77 12.49 -1.72
C GLY A 94 20.66 12.32 -2.75
N VAL A 95 20.99 11.99 -4.01
CA VAL A 95 20.01 11.85 -5.11
C VAL A 95 18.76 11.02 -4.77
N PRO A 96 18.79 9.87 -4.05
CA PRO A 96 17.54 9.17 -3.73
C PRO A 96 16.65 9.94 -2.74
N HIS A 97 17.25 10.67 -1.80
CA HIS A 97 16.51 11.47 -0.82
C HIS A 97 15.93 12.73 -1.47
N ILE A 98 16.69 13.40 -2.34
CA ILE A 98 16.17 14.54 -3.10
C ILE A 98 15.02 14.08 -4.00
N LEU A 99 15.20 12.96 -4.71
CA LEU A 99 14.16 12.41 -5.59
C LEU A 99 12.90 12.06 -4.80
N GLU A 100 13.02 11.49 -3.60
CA GLU A 100 11.89 11.20 -2.71
C GLU A 100 11.03 12.44 -2.44
N HIS A 101 11.66 13.58 -2.13
CA HIS A 101 10.93 14.83 -1.98
C HIS A 101 10.33 15.34 -3.30
N THR A 102 11.11 15.37 -4.39
CA THR A 102 10.69 16.00 -5.64
C THR A 102 9.57 15.24 -6.35
N VAL A 103 9.48 13.90 -6.22
CA VAL A 103 8.36 13.14 -6.81
C VAL A 103 7.01 13.51 -6.18
N LEU A 104 7.02 14.02 -4.95
CA LEU A 104 5.82 14.43 -4.21
C LEU A 104 5.36 15.87 -4.53
N CYS A 105 6.12 16.62 -5.33
CA CYS A 105 5.82 18.01 -5.72
C CYS A 105 4.83 18.14 -6.89
N GLY A 106 4.52 17.05 -7.58
CA GLY A 106 3.56 17.04 -8.70
C GLY A 106 3.75 15.85 -9.61
N SER A 107 2.66 15.41 -10.25
CA SER A 107 2.65 14.25 -11.14
C SER A 107 1.84 14.53 -12.40
N ARG A 108 1.86 13.62 -13.39
CA ARG A 108 1.11 13.81 -14.64
C ARG A 108 -0.39 13.96 -14.43
N LYS A 109 -0.99 13.13 -13.57
CA LYS A 109 -2.43 13.17 -13.24
C LYS A 109 -2.76 14.28 -12.25
N PHE A 110 -1.83 14.63 -11.37
CA PHE A 110 -1.99 15.69 -10.37
C PHE A 110 -0.92 16.78 -10.56
N PRO A 111 -1.03 17.60 -11.63
CA PRO A 111 0.00 18.57 -12.02
C PRO A 111 0.03 19.84 -11.14
N VAL A 112 -0.72 19.83 -10.04
CA VAL A 112 -0.70 20.90 -9.05
C VAL A 112 0.59 20.84 -8.25
N ARG A 113 1.08 21.99 -7.78
CA ARG A 113 2.23 22.03 -6.87
C ARG A 113 1.89 21.41 -5.51
N ASP A 114 2.78 20.56 -4.99
CA ASP A 114 2.73 19.93 -3.67
C ASP A 114 1.42 19.17 -3.37
N PRO A 115 1.01 18.20 -4.22
CA PRO A 115 -0.20 17.40 -3.98
C PRO A 115 -0.10 16.63 -2.66
N PHE A 116 1.07 16.13 -2.29
CA PHE A 116 1.28 15.39 -1.04
C PHE A 116 0.93 16.24 0.20
N PHE A 117 1.53 17.44 0.33
CA PHE A 117 1.26 18.33 1.45
C PHE A 117 -0.20 18.81 1.48
N LYS A 118 -0.79 19.05 0.31
CA LYS A 118 -2.22 19.38 0.22
C LYS A 118 -3.12 18.25 0.72
N MET A 119 -2.70 17.00 0.57
CA MET A 119 -3.47 15.85 1.06
C MET A 119 -3.46 15.71 2.58
N LEU A 120 -2.45 16.23 3.29
CA LEU A 120 -2.44 16.23 4.76
C LEU A 120 -3.67 16.92 5.35
N ASN A 121 -4.21 17.94 4.66
CA ASN A 121 -5.42 18.67 5.08
C ASN A 121 -6.70 18.20 4.36
N ARG A 122 -6.62 17.20 3.48
CA ARG A 122 -7.73 16.73 2.64
C ARG A 122 -7.98 15.23 2.75
N SER A 123 -7.29 14.60 3.69
CA SER A 123 -7.30 13.16 3.95
C SER A 123 -7.71 12.89 5.40
N LEU A 124 -8.20 11.68 5.64
CA LEU A 124 -8.44 11.12 6.98
C LEU A 124 -7.35 10.10 7.33
N ALA A 125 -6.16 10.26 6.74
CA ALA A 125 -5.03 9.39 6.94
C ALA A 125 -4.65 9.30 8.42
N THR A 126 -4.36 8.08 8.85
CA THR A 126 -3.72 7.80 10.14
C THR A 126 -2.20 7.92 10.03
N PHE A 127 -1.64 7.76 8.82
CA PHE A 127 -0.23 7.95 8.52
C PHE A 127 -0.03 8.31 7.05
N MET A 128 0.89 9.23 6.77
CA MET A 128 1.37 9.56 5.44
C MET A 128 2.84 9.95 5.55
N ASN A 129 3.72 9.30 4.79
CA ASN A 129 5.13 9.67 4.77
C ASN A 129 5.84 9.13 3.52
N ALA A 130 7.09 9.49 3.38
CA ALA A 130 8.07 8.84 2.53
C ALA A 130 9.41 8.79 3.27
N MET A 131 10.21 7.76 2.99
CA MET A 131 11.46 7.54 3.72
C MET A 131 12.50 6.97 2.76
N THR A 132 13.71 7.51 2.84
CA THR A 132 14.90 7.03 2.12
C THR A 132 15.88 6.43 3.11
N ALA A 133 16.15 5.14 2.98
CA ALA A 133 17.24 4.44 3.64
C ALA A 133 18.48 4.42 2.73
N SER A 134 19.53 3.71 3.15
CA SER A 134 20.80 3.65 2.40
C SER A 134 20.66 3.05 1.00
N ASP A 135 19.78 2.05 0.82
CA ASP A 135 19.65 1.26 -0.41
C ASP A 135 18.20 1.08 -0.90
N TRP A 136 17.24 1.74 -0.25
CA TRP A 136 15.83 1.73 -0.66
C TRP A 136 15.10 3.01 -0.29
N THR A 137 14.03 3.30 -1.03
CA THR A 137 13.09 4.38 -0.75
C THR A 137 11.66 3.82 -0.72
N ILE A 138 10.87 4.18 0.30
CA ILE A 138 9.49 3.69 0.50
C ILE A 138 8.51 4.84 0.68
N TYR A 139 7.30 4.66 0.14
CA TYR A 139 6.22 5.65 0.21
C TYR A 139 4.97 5.02 0.86
N PRO A 140 4.88 5.04 2.20
CA PRO A 140 3.75 4.47 2.95
C PRO A 140 2.64 5.48 3.28
N PHE A 141 1.41 4.99 3.30
CA PHE A 141 0.30 5.66 3.97
C PHE A 141 -0.64 4.64 4.63
N SER A 142 -1.46 5.09 5.58
CA SER A 142 -2.58 4.32 6.10
C SER A 142 -3.79 5.20 6.40
N THR A 143 -4.97 4.61 6.35
CA THR A 143 -6.24 5.28 6.65
C THR A 143 -7.31 4.25 7.00
N GLN A 144 -8.26 4.65 7.85
CA GLN A 144 -9.44 3.84 8.16
C GLN A 144 -10.58 4.05 7.16
N ASN A 145 -10.49 5.08 6.31
CA ASN A 145 -11.53 5.42 5.36
C ASN A 145 -11.26 4.80 3.98
N GLN A 146 -12.22 4.02 3.47
CA GLN A 146 -12.04 3.28 2.21
C GLN A 146 -11.93 4.20 0.97
N GLN A 147 -12.63 5.34 0.95
CA GLN A 147 -12.54 6.28 -0.16
C GLN A 147 -11.22 7.05 -0.12
N ASP A 148 -10.81 7.45 1.08
CA ASP A 148 -9.51 8.10 1.32
C ASP A 148 -8.36 7.17 0.91
N PHE A 149 -8.46 5.87 1.19
CA PHE A 149 -7.46 4.89 0.76
C PHE A 149 -7.29 4.89 -0.76
N LYS A 150 -8.39 4.94 -1.52
CA LYS A 150 -8.35 5.00 -2.99
C LYS A 150 -7.76 6.32 -3.49
N ASN A 151 -8.08 7.44 -2.83
CA ASN A 151 -7.56 8.75 -3.16
C ASN A 151 -6.04 8.81 -2.97
N LEU A 152 -5.57 8.43 -1.78
CA LEU A 152 -4.14 8.37 -1.45
C LEU A 152 -3.40 7.39 -2.35
N LEU A 153 -3.97 6.20 -2.60
CA LEU A 153 -3.38 5.24 -3.52
C LEU A 153 -3.15 5.84 -4.92
N SER A 154 -4.15 6.53 -5.47
CA SER A 154 -4.01 7.16 -6.79
C SER A 154 -2.93 8.24 -6.80
N ILE A 155 -2.80 9.02 -5.72
CA ILE A 155 -1.83 10.11 -5.63
C ILE A 155 -0.41 9.56 -5.48
N TYR A 156 -0.21 8.61 -4.56
CA TYR A 156 1.09 7.98 -4.34
C TYR A 156 1.58 7.24 -5.59
N LEU A 157 0.73 6.46 -6.26
CA LEU A 157 1.13 5.74 -7.46
C LEU A 157 1.50 6.67 -8.61
N ASP A 158 0.73 7.73 -8.82
CA ASP A 158 1.03 8.67 -9.91
C ASP A 158 2.29 9.49 -9.61
N ALA A 159 2.52 9.87 -8.35
CA ALA A 159 3.73 10.54 -7.90
C ALA A 159 4.99 9.70 -8.17
N VAL A 160 5.01 8.43 -7.76
CA VAL A 160 6.23 7.61 -7.86
C VAL A 160 6.50 7.08 -9.27
N PHE A 161 5.47 6.85 -10.09
CA PHE A 161 5.64 6.32 -11.45
C PHE A 161 5.64 7.40 -12.54
N TYR A 162 4.99 8.53 -12.31
CA TYR A 162 4.83 9.61 -13.30
C TYR A 162 5.03 11.01 -12.70
N PRO A 163 6.15 11.27 -11.99
CA PRO A 163 6.43 12.59 -11.42
C PRO A 163 6.67 13.63 -12.51
N GLN A 164 6.43 14.92 -12.20
CA GLN A 164 6.75 16.01 -13.11
C GLN A 164 8.24 16.38 -13.13
N LEU A 165 8.93 16.25 -11.98
CA LEU A 165 10.34 16.60 -11.81
C LEU A 165 10.69 17.98 -12.40
N ARG A 166 9.88 19.00 -12.09
CA ARG A 166 10.14 20.37 -12.56
C ARG A 166 11.42 20.88 -11.91
N GLU A 167 12.24 21.58 -12.69
CA GLU A 167 13.50 22.13 -12.20
C GLU A 167 13.32 23.03 -10.96
N LEU A 168 12.24 23.81 -10.91
CA LEU A 168 11.94 24.70 -9.77
C LEU A 168 11.46 23.96 -8.51
N ASP A 169 11.05 22.69 -8.62
CA ASP A 169 10.73 21.87 -7.46
C ASP A 169 11.96 21.11 -6.92
N PHE A 170 13.02 21.02 -7.72
CA PHE A 170 14.30 20.39 -7.36
C PHE A 170 15.27 21.39 -6.69
N ARG A 171 15.17 22.68 -7.04
CA ARG A 171 16.07 23.74 -6.58
C ARG A 171 15.73 24.26 -5.18
#